data_AF-A0A3M1YIY7-F1
#
_entry.id   AF-A0A3M1YIY7-F1
#
_cell.length_a   1.000
_cell.length_b   1.000
_cell.length_c   1.000
_cell.angle_alpha   90.00
_cell.angle_beta   90.00
_cell.angle_gamma   90.00
#
_symmetry.space_group_name_H-M   'P 1'
#
loop_
_entity.id
_entity.type
_entity.pdbx_description
1 polymer ?
#
loop_
_entity_poly.entity_id
_entity_poly.type
_entity_poly.pdbx_seq_one_letter_code
_entity_poly.pdbx_strand_id
1 'polypeptide(L)'
;MDLGNKGKSSVNAGLIAGVVAVLTVLLALGGLLISQLEDTVLLPINASAESEQVDQLFRVLLGIGGAIFLLVEGALLYSIIRFRVKKGDTSDGPTIHGNVTLELVWTAIPAVIVLFLVVYSYQVWIDIRAPKEGEMVVNATGARFAWTFNYDLPVPDDMVAMFRENDLMSELEGNEEDGYTLNVTSNILHVYDERPVVMVMNSQDVIHAFWVPEMRIKQDLLPGRTTEIRFTPIALEREYDAEANAVYDEAADLAVTNYRENGELTTLVTFFGTDGEEVARLLETYTIGEFNRIVEAVRSVRNENPKVDPRSTSFTTAVKDRLTENLQNLPEEDMLAFASAFGTNGINYNQYRVVCTELCGSGHGAMYAYVRVYDSEQDYYETFVNPTIFARANPPDDPVLQGAQILASGTYPCSGCHLLQESGDGFTIDWGGLTGPALEGVGERAATNRSNSTGLAPEEYLFQSLYIPGAYLVPGFNNLMNNFQFGNPDGDLYMPVNDAKAIVAYLCSLSESSEYACDLENLDAYAASFIDDN
;
A
#
# COMPACT_ATOMS: atom_id res chain seq x y z
N MET A 1 -51.11 63.87 -41.82
CA MET A 1 -51.18 63.23 -40.49
C MET A 1 -49.80 62.70 -40.19
N ASP A 2 -49.14 63.38 -39.27
CA ASP A 2 -47.81 63.13 -38.75
C ASP A 2 -47.85 61.84 -37.89
N LEU A 3 -47.25 60.75 -38.37
CA LEU A 3 -47.00 59.56 -37.55
C LEU A 3 -45.62 59.69 -36.96
N GLY A 4 -45.56 60.52 -35.92
CA GLY A 4 -44.39 60.74 -35.09
C GLY A 4 -43.76 59.44 -34.61
N ASN A 5 -42.50 59.29 -34.98
CA ASN A 5 -41.39 58.84 -34.15
C ASN A 5 -41.78 58.46 -32.70
N LYS A 6 -42.22 57.21 -32.48
CA LYS A 6 -42.22 56.61 -31.15
C LYS A 6 -40.81 56.09 -30.88
N GLY A 7 -40.15 56.74 -29.92
CA GLY A 7 -38.73 56.63 -29.65
C GLY A 7 -38.23 55.19 -29.55
N LYS A 8 -37.18 54.90 -30.30
CA LYS A 8 -36.24 53.82 -29.96
C LYS A 8 -35.74 54.14 -28.55
N SER A 9 -36.10 53.34 -27.54
CA SER A 9 -35.36 53.38 -26.28
C SER A 9 -33.92 53.02 -26.65
N SER A 10 -33.04 54.01 -26.61
CA SER A 10 -31.61 53.75 -26.75
C SER A 10 -31.22 53.04 -25.47
N VAL A 11 -31.20 51.71 -25.51
CA VAL A 11 -30.65 50.93 -24.40
C VAL A 11 -29.20 51.39 -24.28
N ASN A 12 -28.87 51.99 -23.14
CA ASN A 12 -27.55 52.59 -22.92
C ASN A 12 -26.50 51.48 -23.02
N ALA A 13 -25.65 51.54 -24.05
CA ALA A 13 -24.61 50.54 -24.29
C ALA A 13 -23.68 50.38 -23.08
N GLY A 14 -23.45 51.45 -22.31
CA GLY A 14 -22.70 51.41 -21.06
C GLY A 14 -23.42 50.65 -19.94
N LEU A 15 -24.76 50.70 -19.89
CA LEU A 15 -25.55 49.93 -18.94
C LEU A 15 -25.53 48.43 -19.28
N ILE A 16 -25.67 48.08 -20.57
CA ILE A 16 -25.57 46.67 -21.02
C ILE A 16 -24.17 46.13 -20.73
N ALA A 17 -23.12 46.86 -21.09
CA ALA A 17 -21.75 46.46 -20.82
C ALA A 17 -21.49 46.29 -19.32
N GLY A 18 -22.03 47.19 -18.48
CA GLY A 18 -21.96 47.08 -17.03
C GLY A 18 -22.65 45.84 -16.48
N VAL A 19 -23.87 45.53 -16.95
CA VAL A 19 -24.62 44.32 -16.52
C VAL A 19 -23.91 43.04 -16.95
N VAL A 20 -23.41 42.99 -18.18
CA VAL A 20 -22.65 41.83 -18.67
C VAL A 20 -21.38 41.63 -17.85
N ALA A 21 -20.61 42.69 -17.61
CA ALA A 21 -19.40 42.61 -16.80
C ALA A 21 -19.68 42.11 -15.38
N VAL A 22 -20.72 42.63 -14.72
CA VAL A 22 -21.13 42.16 -13.39
C VAL A 22 -21.54 40.69 -13.43
N LEU A 23 -22.32 40.27 -14.43
CA LEU A 23 -22.74 38.88 -14.57
C LEU A 23 -21.54 37.95 -14.79
N THR A 24 -20.58 38.33 -15.65
CA THR A 24 -19.35 37.56 -15.87
C THR A 24 -18.55 37.41 -14.58
N VAL A 25 -18.40 38.49 -13.80
CA VAL A 25 -17.73 38.43 -12.49
C VAL A 25 -18.46 37.51 -11.53
N LEU A 26 -19.80 37.60 -11.44
CA LEU A 26 -20.58 36.72 -10.57
C LEU A 26 -20.49 35.25 -10.97
N LEU A 27 -20.49 34.94 -12.27
CA LEU A 27 -20.32 33.58 -12.77
C LEU A 27 -18.91 33.06 -12.48
N ALA A 28 -17.88 33.88 -12.65
CA ALA A 28 -16.51 33.52 -12.33
C ALA A 28 -16.33 33.26 -10.82
N LEU A 29 -16.89 34.12 -9.96
CA LEU A 29 -16.88 33.93 -8.51
C LEU A 29 -17.68 32.69 -8.10
N GLY A 30 -18.85 32.46 -8.71
CA GLY A 30 -19.65 31.25 -8.47
C GLY A 30 -18.91 29.98 -8.88
N GLY A 31 -18.25 29.98 -10.03
CA GLY A 31 -17.37 28.90 -10.46
C GLY A 31 -16.22 28.66 -9.50
N LEU A 32 -15.53 29.72 -9.08
CA LEU A 32 -14.41 29.63 -8.12
C LEU A 32 -14.87 29.11 -6.75
N LEU A 33 -16.08 29.46 -6.30
CA LEU A 33 -16.65 28.90 -5.08
C LEU A 33 -16.97 27.41 -5.23
N ILE A 34 -17.52 27.00 -6.38
CA ILE A 34 -17.78 25.59 -6.69
C ILE A 34 -16.47 24.79 -6.75
N SER A 35 -15.39 25.37 -7.27
CA SER A 35 -14.10 24.67 -7.33
C SER A 35 -13.50 24.40 -5.94
N GLN A 36 -13.87 25.16 -4.89
CA GLN A 36 -13.45 24.87 -3.51
C GLN A 36 -14.14 23.63 -2.91
N LEU A 37 -15.17 23.09 -3.57
CA LEU A 37 -15.81 21.84 -3.14
C LEU A 37 -14.93 20.61 -3.36
N GLU A 38 -13.90 20.74 -4.20
CA GLU A 38 -12.97 19.65 -4.48
C GLU A 38 -12.21 19.22 -3.23
N ASP A 39 -11.48 20.14 -2.60
CA ASP A 39 -10.73 19.95 -1.35
C ASP A 39 -11.57 19.45 -0.17
N THR A 40 -12.85 19.81 -0.14
CA THR A 40 -13.69 19.66 1.07
C THR A 40 -14.68 18.51 1.01
N VAL A 41 -15.05 18.05 -0.20
CA VAL A 41 -16.16 17.11 -0.39
C VAL A 41 -15.88 16.03 -1.42
N LEU A 42 -15.16 16.34 -2.51
CA LEU A 42 -15.14 15.46 -3.68
C LEU A 42 -13.95 14.51 -3.71
N LEU A 43 -12.76 15.01 -3.39
CA LEU A 43 -11.54 14.25 -3.55
C LEU A 43 -10.95 13.86 -2.18
N PRO A 44 -10.36 12.66 -2.06
CA PRO A 44 -9.69 12.27 -0.83
C PRO A 44 -8.36 13.02 -0.68
N ILE A 45 -7.75 12.88 0.49
CA ILE A 45 -6.47 13.51 0.83
C ILE A 45 -5.41 13.24 -0.26
N ASN A 46 -4.50 14.21 -0.40
CA ASN A 46 -3.45 14.17 -1.39
C ASN A 46 -2.24 13.42 -0.82
N ALA A 47 -1.84 12.31 -1.45
CA ALA A 47 -0.77 11.44 -0.94
C ALA A 47 0.39 11.26 -1.93
N SER A 48 0.49 12.11 -2.95
CA SER A 48 1.58 12.08 -3.94
C SER A 48 1.80 13.43 -4.63
N ALA A 49 2.99 13.68 -5.15
CA ALA A 49 3.27 14.90 -5.92
C ALA A 49 2.39 15.03 -7.18
N GLU A 50 2.02 13.90 -7.80
CA GLU A 50 1.15 13.84 -8.97
C GLU A 50 -0.29 14.22 -8.65
N SER A 51 -0.78 13.81 -7.47
CA SER A 51 -2.14 14.13 -7.06
C SER A 51 -2.35 15.63 -6.94
N GLU A 52 -1.37 16.42 -6.50
CA GLU A 52 -1.50 17.89 -6.41
C GLU A 52 -1.73 18.53 -7.79
N GLN A 53 -1.02 18.05 -8.81
CA GLN A 53 -1.16 18.54 -10.18
C GLN A 53 -2.51 18.17 -10.78
N VAL A 54 -2.97 16.94 -10.52
CA VAL A 54 -4.30 16.47 -10.96
C VAL A 54 -5.41 17.25 -10.27
N ASP A 55 -5.30 17.47 -8.96
CA ASP A 55 -6.25 18.24 -8.15
C ASP A 55 -6.34 19.69 -8.65
N GLN A 56 -5.20 20.33 -8.96
CA GLN A 56 -5.19 21.67 -9.55
C GLN A 56 -5.88 21.73 -10.92
N LEU A 57 -5.67 20.73 -11.78
CA LEU A 57 -6.39 20.60 -13.06
C LEU A 57 -7.89 20.43 -12.82
N PHE A 58 -8.28 19.61 -11.85
CA PHE A 58 -9.67 19.36 -11.51
C PHE A 58 -10.37 20.62 -10.96
N ARG A 59 -9.69 21.42 -10.12
CA ARG A 59 -10.21 22.72 -9.65
C ARG A 59 -10.51 23.67 -10.80
N VAL A 60 -9.63 23.74 -11.80
CA VAL A 60 -9.85 24.57 -13.00
C VAL A 60 -11.06 24.06 -13.81
N LEU A 61 -11.16 22.74 -14.00
CA LEU A 61 -12.29 22.10 -14.69
C LEU A 61 -13.62 22.36 -13.97
N LEU A 62 -13.67 22.15 -12.66
CA LEU A 62 -14.85 22.43 -11.83
C LEU A 62 -15.21 23.91 -11.83
N GLY A 63 -14.22 24.81 -11.79
CA GLY A 63 -14.48 26.24 -11.81
C GLY A 63 -15.13 26.71 -13.11
N ILE A 64 -14.59 26.27 -14.25
CA ILE A 64 -15.15 26.57 -15.57
C ILE A 64 -16.52 25.90 -15.73
N GLY A 65 -16.64 24.61 -15.39
CA GLY A 65 -17.87 23.85 -15.46
C GLY A 65 -18.97 24.43 -14.58
N GLY A 66 -18.64 24.85 -13.36
CA GLY A 66 -19.55 25.50 -12.42
C GLY A 66 -20.05 26.86 -12.94
N ALA A 67 -19.17 27.68 -13.53
CA ALA A 67 -19.57 28.94 -14.15
C ALA A 67 -20.52 28.72 -15.35
N ILE A 68 -20.24 27.72 -16.20
CA ILE A 68 -21.12 27.34 -17.33
C ILE A 68 -22.46 26.81 -16.81
N PHE A 69 -22.44 25.95 -15.80
CA PHE A 69 -23.63 25.40 -15.17
C PHE A 69 -24.55 26.52 -14.64
N LEU A 70 -24.00 27.48 -13.88
CA LEU A 70 -24.76 28.63 -13.40
C LEU A 70 -25.33 29.50 -14.52
N LEU A 71 -24.59 29.66 -15.62
CA LEU A 71 -25.06 30.39 -16.80
C LEU A 71 -26.23 29.67 -17.50
N VAL A 72 -26.09 28.37 -17.75
CA VAL A 72 -27.10 27.57 -18.46
C VAL A 72 -28.34 27.39 -17.60
N GLU A 73 -28.19 26.95 -16.36
CA GLU A 73 -29.31 26.78 -15.43
C GLU A 73 -29.97 28.11 -15.10
N GLY A 74 -29.18 29.18 -14.91
CA GLY A 74 -29.70 30.52 -14.72
C GLY A 74 -30.55 31.00 -15.91
N ALA A 75 -30.07 30.77 -17.15
CA ALA A 75 -30.80 31.12 -18.36
C ALA A 75 -32.08 30.28 -18.53
N LEU A 76 -32.04 28.98 -18.19
CA LEU A 76 -33.20 28.09 -18.22
C LEU A 76 -34.23 28.50 -17.17
N LEU A 77 -33.83 28.70 -15.92
CA LEU A 77 -34.70 29.16 -14.84
C LEU A 77 -35.30 30.53 -15.14
N TYR A 78 -34.50 31.47 -15.65
CA TYR A 78 -34.99 32.75 -16.13
C TYR A 78 -36.05 32.56 -17.22
N SER A 79 -35.80 31.68 -18.19
CA SER A 79 -36.72 31.45 -19.30
C SER A 79 -38.03 30.85 -18.81
N ILE A 80 -37.97 29.87 -17.91
CA ILE A 80 -39.15 29.25 -17.29
C ILE A 80 -39.96 30.31 -16.53
N ILE A 81 -39.33 31.17 -15.73
CA ILE A 81 -40.04 32.16 -14.91
C ILE A 81 -40.59 33.29 -15.78
N ARG A 82 -39.78 33.81 -16.71
CA ARG A 82 -40.08 35.01 -17.49
C ARG A 82 -41.04 34.74 -18.65
N PHE A 83 -40.92 33.60 -19.32
CA PHE A 83 -41.68 33.25 -20.51
C PHE A 83 -42.78 32.21 -20.24
N ARG A 84 -43.07 31.91 -18.97
CA ARG A 84 -44.25 31.12 -18.59
C ARG A 84 -45.53 31.76 -19.13
N VAL A 85 -46.32 30.97 -19.84
CA VAL A 85 -47.65 31.36 -20.34
C VAL A 85 -48.57 31.67 -19.15
N LYS A 86 -49.23 32.84 -19.20
CA LYS A 86 -50.18 33.25 -18.17
C LYS A 86 -51.51 32.52 -18.35
N LYS A 87 -52.25 32.33 -17.25
CA LYS A 87 -53.56 31.69 -17.28
C LYS A 87 -54.50 32.45 -18.23
N GLY A 88 -55.01 31.77 -19.25
CA GLY A 88 -55.94 32.32 -20.25
C GLY A 88 -55.27 32.98 -21.46
N ASP A 89 -53.93 33.03 -21.51
CA ASP A 89 -53.21 33.49 -22.69
C ASP A 89 -53.12 32.36 -23.74
N THR A 90 -53.59 32.66 -24.95
CA THR A 90 -53.60 31.76 -26.11
C THR A 90 -52.86 32.37 -27.30
N SER A 91 -52.14 33.47 -27.08
CA SER A 91 -51.34 34.13 -28.11
C SER A 91 -50.04 33.37 -28.36
N ASP A 92 -49.57 33.40 -29.61
CA ASP A 92 -48.27 32.86 -29.98
C ASP A 92 -47.14 33.80 -29.56
N GLY A 93 -45.97 33.22 -29.27
CA GLY A 93 -44.76 33.99 -29.02
C GLY A 93 -44.23 34.69 -30.27
N PRO A 94 -43.36 35.72 -30.13
CA PRO A 94 -42.72 36.37 -31.28
C PRO A 94 -41.96 35.38 -32.17
N THR A 95 -42.09 35.51 -33.49
CA THR A 95 -41.39 34.66 -34.48
C THR A 95 -39.94 35.09 -34.65
N ILE A 96 -39.07 34.67 -33.72
CA ILE A 96 -37.62 34.92 -33.74
C ILE A 96 -36.93 33.66 -34.26
N HIS A 97 -36.05 33.80 -35.26
CA HIS A 97 -35.42 32.66 -35.95
C HIS A 97 -33.91 32.50 -35.70
N GLY A 98 -33.22 33.49 -35.13
CA GLY A 98 -31.80 33.37 -34.82
C GLY A 98 -31.08 34.70 -34.66
N ASN A 99 -29.78 34.61 -34.37
CA ASN A 99 -28.87 35.75 -34.25
C ASN A 99 -27.44 35.29 -34.53
N VAL A 100 -26.95 35.55 -35.75
CA VAL A 100 -25.62 35.13 -36.21
C VAL A 100 -24.49 35.63 -35.28
N THR A 101 -24.61 36.83 -34.71
CA THR A 101 -23.61 37.35 -33.77
C THR A 101 -23.58 36.53 -32.49
N LEU A 102 -24.74 36.19 -31.94
CA LEU A 102 -24.83 35.32 -30.76
C LEU A 102 -24.30 33.92 -31.08
N GLU A 103 -24.61 33.42 -32.28
CA GLU A 103 -24.15 32.13 -32.76
C GLU A 103 -22.62 32.05 -32.84
N LEU A 104 -21.98 33.07 -33.40
CA LEU A 104 -20.51 33.15 -33.44
C LEU A 104 -19.91 33.21 -32.05
N VAL A 105 -20.50 34.00 -31.14
CA VAL A 105 -19.98 34.17 -29.77
C VAL A 105 -20.07 32.87 -28.97
N TRP A 106 -21.22 32.19 -28.97
CA TRP A 106 -21.39 30.94 -28.21
C TRP A 106 -20.69 29.73 -28.83
N THR A 107 -20.15 29.85 -30.05
CA THR A 107 -19.34 28.81 -30.68
C THR A 107 -17.86 29.08 -30.42
N ALA A 108 -17.43 30.33 -30.56
CA ALA A 108 -16.06 30.74 -30.32
C ALA A 108 -15.66 30.56 -28.84
N ILE A 109 -16.51 30.95 -27.88
CA ILE A 109 -16.19 30.84 -26.45
C ILE A 109 -15.93 29.39 -26.03
N PRO A 110 -16.81 28.40 -26.27
CA PRO A 110 -16.53 27.00 -25.95
C PRO A 110 -15.31 26.44 -26.69
N ALA A 111 -15.10 26.82 -27.96
CA ALA A 111 -13.93 26.38 -28.71
C ALA A 111 -12.62 26.83 -28.06
N VAL A 112 -12.55 28.09 -27.60
CA VAL A 112 -11.38 28.63 -26.88
C VAL A 112 -11.20 27.95 -25.53
N ILE A 113 -12.29 27.73 -24.78
CA ILE A 113 -12.25 27.03 -23.48
C ILE A 113 -11.70 25.62 -23.65
N VAL A 114 -12.22 24.84 -24.62
CA VAL A 114 -11.76 23.48 -24.88
C VAL A 114 -10.30 23.47 -25.32
N LEU A 115 -9.89 24.39 -26.20
CA LEU A 115 -8.49 24.50 -26.63
C LEU A 115 -7.54 24.74 -25.44
N PHE A 116 -7.91 25.65 -24.54
CA PHE A 116 -7.16 25.90 -23.31
C PHE A 116 -7.07 24.64 -22.43
N LEU A 117 -8.20 23.96 -22.19
CA LEU A 117 -8.26 22.77 -21.35
C LEU A 117 -7.44 21.60 -21.93
N VAL A 118 -7.44 21.42 -23.25
CA VAL A 118 -6.63 20.38 -23.92
C VAL A 118 -5.14 20.64 -23.72
N VAL A 119 -4.68 21.87 -23.92
CA VAL A 119 -3.27 22.22 -23.73
C VAL A 119 -2.85 22.04 -22.27
N TYR A 120 -3.65 22.53 -21.33
CA TYR A 120 -3.34 22.40 -19.91
C TYR A 120 -3.35 20.93 -19.43
N SER A 121 -4.38 20.16 -19.80
CA SER A 121 -4.47 18.73 -19.46
C SER A 121 -3.33 17.93 -20.08
N TYR A 122 -2.91 18.24 -21.30
CA TYR A 122 -1.80 17.54 -21.95
C TYR A 122 -0.46 17.82 -21.27
N GLN A 123 -0.22 19.06 -20.80
CA GLN A 123 0.98 19.40 -20.05
C GLN A 123 1.06 18.61 -18.74
N VAL A 124 -0.02 18.63 -17.95
CA VAL A 124 -0.11 17.83 -16.70
C VAL A 124 0.12 16.35 -17.00
N TRP A 125 -0.47 15.81 -18.07
CA TRP A 125 -0.29 14.41 -18.46
C TRP A 125 1.16 14.04 -18.80
N ILE A 126 1.91 14.93 -19.45
CA ILE A 126 3.34 14.72 -19.71
C ILE A 126 4.11 14.73 -18.38
N ASP A 127 3.87 15.72 -17.54
CA ASP A 127 4.64 15.97 -16.34
C ASP A 127 4.51 14.82 -15.33
N ILE A 128 3.30 14.30 -15.10
CA ILE A 128 3.06 13.16 -14.19
C ILE A 128 3.59 11.81 -14.72
N ARG A 129 3.96 11.72 -16.01
CA ARG A 129 4.49 10.49 -16.62
C ARG A 129 5.99 10.56 -16.88
N ALA A 130 6.61 11.71 -16.70
CA ALA A 130 8.01 11.90 -16.97
C ALA A 130 8.86 11.03 -16.03
N PRO A 131 9.88 10.33 -16.54
CA PRO A 131 10.86 9.66 -15.70
C PRO A 131 11.59 10.66 -14.80
N LYS A 132 11.79 10.27 -13.54
CA LYS A 132 12.51 11.03 -12.52
C LYS A 132 13.87 10.38 -12.24
N GLU A 133 14.80 11.18 -11.74
CA GLU A 133 16.12 10.68 -11.36
C GLU A 133 16.02 9.92 -10.03
N GLY A 134 16.69 8.77 -9.93
CA GLY A 134 16.64 7.93 -8.73
C GLY A 134 15.24 7.38 -8.48
N GLU A 135 14.57 6.80 -9.48
CA GLU A 135 13.33 6.08 -9.24
C GLU A 135 13.64 4.77 -8.46
N MET A 136 12.87 4.51 -7.39
CA MET A 136 12.73 3.17 -6.85
C MET A 136 11.95 2.33 -7.85
N VAL A 137 12.55 1.23 -8.32
CA VAL A 137 11.90 0.28 -9.22
C VAL A 137 11.21 -0.77 -8.39
N VAL A 138 9.92 -0.99 -8.63
CA VAL A 138 9.15 -2.07 -8.02
C VAL A 138 8.47 -2.87 -9.12
N ASN A 139 8.70 -4.18 -9.18
CA ASN A 139 7.99 -5.03 -10.12
C ASN A 139 6.64 -5.41 -9.50
N ALA A 140 5.52 -5.11 -10.16
CA ALA A 140 4.19 -5.42 -9.65
C ALA A 140 3.45 -6.41 -10.55
N THR A 141 2.92 -7.46 -9.95
CA THR A 141 2.22 -8.51 -10.68
C THR A 141 0.79 -8.63 -10.17
N GLY A 142 -0.16 -8.55 -11.11
CA GLY A 142 -1.58 -8.76 -10.86
C GLY A 142 -2.01 -10.15 -11.28
N ALA A 143 -2.74 -10.84 -10.40
CA ALA A 143 -3.39 -12.11 -10.69
C ALA A 143 -4.74 -12.18 -9.96
N ARG A 144 -5.66 -13.06 -10.37
CA ARG A 144 -6.91 -13.26 -9.62
C ARG A 144 -6.61 -13.88 -8.24
N PHE A 145 -6.87 -13.23 -7.11
CA PHE A 145 -7.31 -11.84 -6.88
C PHE A 145 -6.33 -11.16 -5.91
N ALA A 146 -5.06 -11.11 -6.27
CA ALA A 146 -3.98 -10.63 -5.43
C ALA A 146 -2.98 -9.77 -6.20
N TRP A 147 -2.25 -8.97 -5.42
CA TRP A 147 -1.13 -8.16 -5.88
C TRP A 147 0.15 -8.71 -5.28
N THR A 148 1.21 -8.69 -6.08
CA THR A 148 2.56 -9.09 -5.67
C THR A 148 3.52 -7.98 -6.07
N PHE A 149 4.35 -7.54 -5.14
CA PHE A 149 5.35 -6.49 -5.34
C PHE A 149 6.73 -7.08 -5.06
N ASN A 150 7.63 -7.00 -6.03
CA ASN A 150 8.99 -7.48 -5.90
C ASN A 150 9.98 -6.31 -5.85
N TYR A 151 10.95 -6.44 -4.96
CA TYR A 151 11.98 -5.46 -4.67
C TYR A 151 13.36 -6.11 -4.76
N ASP A 152 14.31 -5.40 -5.34
CA ASP A 152 15.73 -5.76 -5.25
C ASP A 152 16.36 -4.90 -4.15
N LEU A 153 16.38 -5.44 -2.93
CA LEU A 153 16.81 -4.69 -1.74
C LEU A 153 18.33 -4.78 -1.58
N PRO A 154 19.05 -3.65 -1.43
CA PRO A 154 20.48 -3.69 -1.15
C PRO A 154 20.75 -4.30 0.22
N VAL A 155 21.70 -5.23 0.28
CA VAL A 155 22.08 -5.93 1.52
C VAL A 155 23.30 -5.26 2.14
N PRO A 156 23.21 -4.77 3.39
CA PRO A 156 24.36 -4.22 4.13
C PRO A 156 25.51 -5.23 4.32
N ASP A 157 26.76 -4.77 4.31
CA ASP A 157 27.96 -5.61 4.40
C ASP A 157 27.98 -6.54 5.64
N ASP A 158 27.46 -6.07 6.77
CA ASP A 158 27.31 -6.83 8.01
C ASP A 158 26.30 -7.97 7.86
N MET A 159 25.19 -7.73 7.16
CA MET A 159 24.22 -8.78 6.85
C MET A 159 24.72 -9.76 5.79
N VAL A 160 25.54 -9.32 4.82
CA VAL A 160 26.20 -10.25 3.87
C VAL A 160 27.06 -11.28 4.61
N ALA A 161 27.70 -10.90 5.72
CA ALA A 161 28.44 -11.85 6.54
C ALA A 161 27.53 -12.96 7.11
N MET A 162 26.32 -12.61 7.55
CA MET A 162 25.33 -13.58 8.05
C MET A 162 24.88 -14.56 6.95
N PHE A 163 24.58 -14.08 5.74
CA PHE A 163 24.28 -14.96 4.60
C PHE A 163 25.42 -15.93 4.30
N ARG A 164 26.68 -15.49 4.45
CA ARG A 164 27.86 -16.33 4.26
C ARG A 164 28.00 -17.39 5.36
N GLU A 165 27.73 -17.02 6.61
CA GLU A 165 27.81 -17.94 7.75
C GLU A 165 26.74 -19.03 7.69
N ASN A 166 25.55 -18.69 7.20
CA ASN A 166 24.41 -19.62 7.08
C ASN A 166 24.32 -20.33 5.71
N ASP A 167 25.34 -20.22 4.85
CA ASP A 167 25.40 -20.84 3.50
C ASP A 167 24.23 -20.44 2.57
N LEU A 168 23.77 -19.18 2.68
CA LEU A 168 22.64 -18.61 1.94
C LEU A 168 23.08 -17.65 0.82
N MET A 169 24.37 -17.60 0.47
CA MET A 169 24.89 -16.69 -0.57
C MET A 169 24.27 -16.92 -1.95
N SER A 170 23.71 -18.10 -2.22
CA SER A 170 22.99 -18.38 -3.46
C SER A 170 21.66 -17.64 -3.60
N GLU A 171 21.15 -17.06 -2.52
CA GLU A 171 19.92 -16.26 -2.52
C GLU A 171 20.17 -14.77 -2.84
N LEU A 172 21.43 -14.35 -2.77
CA LEU A 172 21.83 -12.99 -3.09
C LEU A 172 22.22 -12.89 -4.56
N GLU A 173 21.82 -11.79 -5.17
CA GLU A 173 22.27 -11.38 -6.50
C GLU A 173 23.39 -10.35 -6.39
N GLY A 174 24.24 -10.27 -7.40
CA GLY A 174 25.36 -9.33 -7.43
C GLY A 174 26.70 -9.94 -7.00
N ASN A 175 27.62 -9.07 -6.60
CA ASN A 175 29.01 -9.44 -6.32
C ASN A 175 29.67 -8.43 -5.37
N GLU A 176 30.88 -8.73 -4.87
CA GLU A 176 31.60 -7.86 -3.93
C GLU A 176 31.97 -6.46 -4.49
N GLU A 177 32.02 -6.28 -5.81
CA GLU A 177 32.36 -4.99 -6.45
C GLU A 177 31.13 -4.08 -6.63
N ASP A 178 29.99 -4.66 -7.00
CA ASP A 178 28.74 -3.95 -7.29
C ASP A 178 27.77 -3.89 -6.09
N GLY A 179 28.05 -4.67 -5.03
CA GLY A 179 27.15 -4.89 -3.90
C GLY A 179 26.23 -6.10 -4.13
N TYR A 180 25.63 -6.58 -3.05
CA TYR A 180 24.64 -7.66 -3.08
C TYR A 180 23.22 -7.12 -2.92
N THR A 181 22.28 -7.73 -3.62
CA THR A 181 20.85 -7.49 -3.47
C THR A 181 20.11 -8.76 -3.11
N LEU A 182 19.04 -8.61 -2.33
CA LEU A 182 18.08 -9.66 -2.03
C LEU A 182 16.78 -9.36 -2.76
N ASN A 183 16.32 -10.28 -3.61
CA ASN A 183 15.00 -10.19 -4.20
C ASN A 183 13.95 -10.54 -3.13
N VAL A 184 13.05 -9.61 -2.86
CA VAL A 184 12.01 -9.72 -1.83
C VAL A 184 10.64 -9.51 -2.46
N THR A 185 9.75 -10.45 -2.19
CA THR A 185 8.34 -10.39 -2.57
C THR A 185 7.51 -9.86 -1.39
N SER A 186 6.47 -9.06 -1.67
CA SER A 186 5.50 -8.60 -0.69
C SER A 186 4.10 -8.47 -1.29
N ASN A 187 3.06 -8.68 -0.48
CA ASN A 187 1.67 -8.37 -0.83
C ASN A 187 1.26 -6.93 -0.46
N ILE A 188 2.18 -6.15 0.12
CA ILE A 188 2.03 -4.74 0.47
C ILE A 188 3.08 -3.95 -0.31
N LEU A 189 2.68 -2.81 -0.88
CA LEU A 189 3.60 -1.91 -1.56
C LEU A 189 4.25 -0.98 -0.52
N HIS A 190 5.48 -1.28 -0.14
CA HIS A 190 6.33 -0.45 0.72
C HIS A 190 7.08 0.61 -0.11
N VAL A 191 6.91 1.88 0.24
CA VAL A 191 7.57 3.05 -0.38
C VAL A 191 7.80 4.11 0.71
N TYR A 192 8.67 5.10 0.49
CA TYR A 192 8.94 6.14 1.50
C TYR A 192 8.84 7.55 0.92
N ASP A 193 8.65 8.51 1.83
CA ASP A 193 8.41 9.91 1.53
C ASP A 193 9.40 10.51 0.51
N GLU A 194 8.87 11.34 -0.38
CA GLU A 194 9.57 12.07 -1.44
C GLU A 194 10.40 11.23 -2.43
N ARG A 195 10.45 9.90 -2.30
CA ARG A 195 11.16 9.02 -3.24
C ARG A 195 10.35 8.76 -4.50
N PRO A 196 10.81 9.15 -5.70
CA PRO A 196 10.15 8.75 -6.93
C PRO A 196 10.08 7.23 -7.07
N VAL A 197 8.93 6.70 -7.44
CA VAL A 197 8.69 5.27 -7.66
C VAL A 197 8.26 5.05 -9.10
N VAL A 198 8.83 4.03 -9.74
CA VAL A 198 8.31 3.45 -10.98
C VAL A 198 7.91 2.01 -10.69
N MET A 199 6.62 1.72 -10.88
CA MET A 199 6.16 0.33 -10.86
C MET A 199 6.13 -0.20 -12.28
N VAL A 200 6.85 -1.29 -12.51
CA VAL A 200 6.86 -2.05 -13.75
C VAL A 200 5.89 -3.20 -13.59
N MET A 201 4.81 -3.20 -14.36
CA MET A 201 3.62 -3.98 -14.02
C MET A 201 3.22 -4.97 -15.11
N ASN A 202 2.88 -6.19 -14.68
CA ASN A 202 2.44 -7.27 -15.56
C ASN A 202 1.22 -8.00 -14.99
N SER A 203 0.42 -8.61 -15.86
CA SER A 203 -0.65 -9.52 -15.44
C SER A 203 -0.35 -10.95 -15.85
N GLN A 204 -0.59 -11.89 -14.93
CA GLN A 204 -0.44 -13.33 -15.18
C GLN A 204 -1.64 -13.96 -15.90
N ASP A 205 -2.83 -13.36 -15.80
CA ASP A 205 -4.05 -14.01 -16.27
C ASP A 205 -4.96 -13.12 -17.10
N VAL A 206 -5.68 -12.19 -16.49
CA VAL A 206 -6.67 -11.31 -17.11
C VAL A 206 -6.30 -9.84 -16.93
N ILE A 207 -7.06 -8.92 -17.51
CA ILE A 207 -6.77 -7.50 -17.29
C ILE A 207 -7.11 -7.16 -15.83
N HIS A 208 -6.19 -6.47 -15.16
CA HIS A 208 -6.39 -5.85 -13.86
C HIS A 208 -6.15 -4.35 -13.95
N ALA A 209 -6.48 -3.60 -12.92
CA ALA A 209 -6.11 -2.20 -12.88
C ALA A 209 -5.77 -1.73 -11.46
N PHE A 210 -4.50 -1.37 -11.27
CA PHE A 210 -3.99 -0.84 -10.02
C PHE A 210 -4.50 0.58 -9.84
N TRP A 211 -5.15 0.87 -8.70
CA TRP A 211 -5.66 2.21 -8.38
C TRP A 211 -5.44 2.53 -6.91
N VAL A 212 -4.87 3.71 -6.66
CA VAL A 212 -4.78 4.32 -5.33
C VAL A 212 -5.42 5.71 -5.43
N PRO A 213 -6.66 5.89 -4.94
CA PRO A 213 -7.39 7.14 -5.09
C PRO A 213 -6.65 8.36 -4.56
N GLU A 214 -6.08 8.28 -3.36
CA GLU A 214 -5.37 9.35 -2.65
C GLU A 214 -4.15 9.88 -3.42
N MET A 215 -3.52 9.01 -4.22
CA MET A 215 -2.38 9.34 -5.07
C MET A 215 -2.81 9.73 -6.50
N ARG A 216 -4.11 9.67 -6.83
CA ARG A 216 -4.67 9.93 -8.18
C ARG A 216 -4.04 9.09 -9.29
N ILE A 217 -3.47 7.94 -8.94
CA ILE A 217 -2.78 7.06 -9.87
C ILE A 217 -3.64 5.84 -10.21
N LYS A 218 -3.85 5.59 -11.50
CA LYS A 218 -4.48 4.38 -12.03
C LYS A 218 -3.75 3.91 -13.28
N GLN A 219 -3.44 2.62 -13.35
CA GLN A 219 -2.89 2.01 -14.54
C GLN A 219 -3.36 0.57 -14.67
N ASP A 220 -3.73 0.19 -15.89
CA ASP A 220 -4.17 -1.17 -16.19
C ASP A 220 -2.95 -2.09 -16.38
N LEU A 221 -3.06 -3.33 -15.91
CA LEU A 221 -2.11 -4.41 -16.10
C LEU A 221 -2.68 -5.36 -17.15
N LEU A 222 -1.91 -5.62 -18.19
CA LEU A 222 -2.38 -6.31 -19.40
C LEU A 222 -1.59 -7.60 -19.58
N PRO A 223 -2.24 -8.77 -19.75
CA PRO A 223 -1.53 -10.01 -20.03
C PRO A 223 -0.66 -9.89 -21.27
N GLY A 224 0.62 -10.26 -21.15
CA GLY A 224 1.61 -10.20 -22.23
C GLY A 224 2.07 -8.79 -22.63
N ARG A 225 1.78 -7.75 -21.82
CA ARG A 225 2.29 -6.40 -22.02
C ARG A 225 2.64 -5.74 -20.70
N THR A 226 3.90 -5.34 -20.58
CA THR A 226 4.36 -4.53 -19.46
C THR A 226 3.79 -3.12 -19.55
N THR A 227 3.24 -2.64 -18.43
CA THR A 227 2.81 -1.25 -18.25
C THR A 227 3.61 -0.62 -17.12
N GLU A 228 3.69 0.71 -17.12
CA GLU A 228 4.41 1.45 -16.09
C GLU A 228 3.48 2.49 -15.46
N ILE A 229 3.65 2.72 -14.17
CA ILE A 229 3.06 3.86 -13.47
C ILE A 229 4.13 4.50 -12.59
N ARG A 230 4.14 5.83 -12.56
CA ARG A 230 5.08 6.63 -11.79
C ARG A 230 4.33 7.48 -10.78
N PHE A 231 4.89 7.60 -9.60
CA PHE A 231 4.40 8.50 -8.56
C PHE A 231 5.52 8.83 -7.57
N THR A 232 5.41 9.96 -6.89
CA THR A 232 6.24 10.29 -5.73
C THR A 232 5.30 10.37 -4.52
N PRO A 233 5.38 9.43 -3.57
CA PRO A 233 4.50 9.43 -2.41
C PRO A 233 4.83 10.61 -1.49
N ILE A 234 3.81 11.09 -0.78
CA ILE A 234 3.94 12.11 0.26
C ILE A 234 3.46 11.48 1.56
N ALA A 235 4.35 11.38 2.55
CA ALA A 235 3.99 11.01 3.90
C ALA A 235 3.17 12.15 4.52
N LEU A 236 1.95 11.82 4.93
CA LEU A 236 1.06 12.79 5.54
C LEU A 236 1.32 12.84 7.04
N GLU A 237 1.41 14.05 7.59
CA GLU A 237 1.51 14.25 9.03
C GLU A 237 0.40 13.47 9.75
N ARG A 238 0.79 12.51 10.61
CA ARG A 238 -0.12 11.74 11.45
C ARG A 238 -0.25 12.37 12.82
N GLU A 239 -1.47 12.40 13.33
CA GLU A 239 -1.71 12.62 14.76
C GLU A 239 -1.26 11.37 15.51
N TYR A 240 -0.67 11.54 16.69
CA TYR A 240 -0.20 10.41 17.51
C TYR A 240 -1.35 9.46 17.82
N ASP A 241 -1.25 8.22 17.35
CA ASP A 241 -2.21 7.15 17.65
C ASP A 241 -1.77 6.39 18.89
N ALA A 242 -2.39 6.71 20.02
CA ALA A 242 -2.08 6.08 21.30
C ALA A 242 -2.48 4.59 21.34
N GLU A 243 -3.52 4.20 20.60
CA GLU A 243 -4.04 2.83 20.60
C GLU A 243 -3.14 1.92 19.77
N ALA A 244 -2.76 2.37 18.57
CA ALA A 244 -1.82 1.63 17.73
C ALA A 244 -0.43 1.45 18.38
N ASN A 245 0.08 2.51 19.03
CA ASN A 245 1.35 2.42 19.76
C ASN A 245 1.26 1.51 21.00
N ALA A 246 0.10 1.44 21.65
CA ALA A 246 -0.09 0.51 22.76
C ALA A 246 -0.05 -0.97 22.31
N VAL A 247 -0.63 -1.29 21.16
CA VAL A 247 -0.54 -2.64 20.56
C VAL A 247 0.90 -2.99 20.22
N TYR A 248 1.66 -2.05 19.66
CA TYR A 248 3.09 -2.24 19.39
C TYR A 248 3.89 -2.46 20.68
N ASP A 249 3.64 -1.64 21.72
CA ASP A 249 4.30 -1.78 23.01
C ASP A 249 4.01 -3.15 23.67
N GLU A 250 2.79 -3.66 23.54
CA GLU A 250 2.40 -4.99 24.03
C GLU A 250 3.15 -6.11 23.31
N ALA A 251 3.29 -6.02 21.98
CA ALA A 251 4.06 -6.96 21.19
C ALA A 251 5.57 -6.91 21.52
N ALA A 252 6.12 -5.71 21.75
CA ALA A 252 7.49 -5.52 22.21
C ALA A 252 7.74 -6.19 23.57
N ASP A 253 6.79 -6.01 24.50
CA ASP A 253 6.85 -6.60 25.84
C ASP A 253 6.73 -8.13 25.78
N LEU A 254 5.95 -8.66 24.85
CA LEU A 254 5.85 -10.10 24.60
C LEU A 254 7.17 -10.66 24.05
N ALA A 255 7.80 -10.01 23.08
CA ALA A 255 9.09 -10.42 22.54
C ALA A 255 10.19 -10.44 23.63
N VAL A 256 10.24 -9.41 24.47
CA VAL A 256 11.14 -9.35 25.64
C VAL A 256 10.84 -10.47 26.64
N THR A 257 9.56 -10.77 26.88
CA THR A 257 9.16 -11.84 27.80
C THR A 257 9.59 -13.21 27.28
N ASN A 258 9.34 -13.50 26.00
CA ASN A 258 9.74 -14.76 25.37
C ASN A 258 11.25 -14.99 25.45
N TYR A 259 12.06 -13.96 25.19
CA TYR A 259 13.52 -14.06 25.36
C TYR A 259 13.91 -14.36 26.80
N ARG A 260 13.31 -13.70 27.79
CA ARG A 260 13.62 -13.93 29.20
C ARG A 260 13.25 -15.34 29.67
N GLU A 261 12.18 -15.91 29.13
CA GLU A 261 11.72 -17.24 29.52
C GLU A 261 12.50 -18.36 28.82
N ASN A 262 12.75 -18.20 27.52
CA ASN A 262 13.23 -19.29 26.65
C ASN A 262 14.61 -19.03 26.01
N GLY A 263 15.17 -17.81 26.13
CA GLY A 263 16.42 -17.43 25.49
C GLY A 263 16.33 -17.27 23.96
N GLU A 264 15.12 -17.15 23.42
CA GLU A 264 14.86 -17.19 21.99
C GLU A 264 15.10 -15.83 21.32
N LEU A 265 16.31 -15.63 20.81
CA LEU A 265 16.72 -14.40 20.12
C LEU A 265 15.85 -14.08 18.89
N THR A 266 15.32 -15.11 18.23
CA THR A 266 14.45 -15.00 17.05
C THR A 266 13.27 -14.08 17.29
N THR A 267 12.62 -14.16 18.45
CA THR A 267 11.44 -13.34 18.77
C THR A 267 11.81 -11.87 18.95
N LEU A 268 12.95 -11.58 19.59
CA LEU A 268 13.48 -10.23 19.73
C LEU A 268 13.85 -9.64 18.38
N VAL A 269 14.55 -10.41 17.54
CA VAL A 269 14.99 -9.87 16.26
C VAL A 269 13.83 -9.75 15.27
N THR A 270 12.87 -10.67 15.30
CA THR A 270 11.64 -10.53 14.51
C THR A 270 10.92 -9.23 14.84
N PHE A 271 10.89 -8.85 16.12
CA PHE A 271 10.19 -7.65 16.57
C PHE A 271 11.01 -6.36 16.42
N PHE A 272 12.23 -6.34 16.96
CA PHE A 272 13.10 -5.16 17.01
C PHE A 272 14.04 -5.02 15.81
N GLY A 273 14.00 -5.95 14.84
CA GLY A 273 14.92 -5.95 13.71
C GLY A 273 16.38 -6.01 14.18
N THR A 274 17.25 -5.19 13.58
CA THR A 274 18.67 -5.11 13.93
C THR A 274 18.93 -4.75 15.39
N ASP A 275 17.98 -4.09 16.06
CA ASP A 275 18.12 -3.76 17.48
C ASP A 275 17.89 -4.98 18.39
N GLY A 276 17.37 -6.11 17.87
CA GLY A 276 17.03 -7.28 18.68
C GLY A 276 18.21 -7.90 19.42
N GLU A 277 19.38 -7.98 18.78
CA GLU A 277 20.62 -8.43 19.44
C GLU A 277 21.06 -7.49 20.55
N GLU A 278 20.92 -6.19 20.30
CA GLU A 278 21.27 -5.17 21.27
C GLU A 278 20.28 -5.16 22.44
N VAL A 279 18.98 -5.37 22.18
CA VAL A 279 17.97 -5.60 23.21
C VAL A 279 18.29 -6.84 24.04
N ALA A 280 18.74 -7.93 23.41
CA ALA A 280 19.19 -9.12 24.13
C ALA A 280 20.39 -8.79 25.05
N ARG A 281 21.39 -8.05 24.56
CA ARG A 281 22.52 -7.58 25.36
C ARG A 281 22.08 -6.70 26.54
N LEU A 282 21.12 -5.78 26.31
CA LEU A 282 20.56 -4.93 27.35
C LEU A 282 19.81 -5.76 28.41
N LEU A 283 19.07 -6.80 27.99
CA LEU A 283 18.35 -7.70 28.88
C LEU A 283 19.29 -8.52 29.78
N GLU A 284 20.50 -8.83 29.32
CA GLU A 284 21.54 -9.49 30.12
C GLU A 284 22.30 -8.52 31.02
N THR A 285 22.44 -7.26 30.60
CA THR A 285 23.22 -6.23 31.30
C THR A 285 22.45 -5.64 32.48
N TYR A 286 21.14 -5.41 32.32
CA TYR A 286 20.31 -4.70 33.29
C TYR A 286 19.36 -5.63 34.05
N THR A 287 19.12 -5.35 35.34
CA THR A 287 18.09 -6.09 36.08
C THR A 287 16.70 -5.80 35.48
N ILE A 288 15.76 -6.73 35.63
CA ILE A 288 14.37 -6.57 35.14
C ILE A 288 13.77 -5.24 35.59
N GLY A 289 14.01 -4.84 36.85
CA GLY A 289 13.49 -3.59 37.41
C GLY A 289 14.15 -2.33 36.84
N GLU A 290 15.42 -2.39 36.44
CA GLU A 290 16.11 -1.28 35.79
C GLU A 290 15.69 -1.16 34.33
N PHE A 291 15.72 -2.27 33.59
CA PHE A 291 15.30 -2.35 32.20
C PHE A 291 13.89 -1.78 32.01
N ASN A 292 12.91 -2.25 32.80
CA ASN A 292 11.53 -1.81 32.67
C ASN A 292 11.36 -0.31 32.98
N ARG A 293 12.15 0.26 33.90
CA ARG A 293 12.12 1.71 34.18
C ARG A 293 12.70 2.54 33.05
N ILE A 294 13.75 2.05 32.39
CA ILE A 294 14.35 2.72 31.24
C ILE A 294 13.36 2.71 30.07
N VAL A 295 12.78 1.54 29.76
CA VAL A 295 11.74 1.41 28.72
C VAL A 295 10.55 2.31 29.00
N GLU A 296 10.06 2.37 30.25
CA GLU A 296 8.95 3.26 30.63
C GLU A 296 9.32 4.75 30.43
N ALA A 297 10.55 5.16 30.77
CA ALA A 297 11.02 6.52 30.53
C ALA A 297 11.12 6.84 29.03
N VAL A 298 11.64 5.92 28.22
CA VAL A 298 11.73 6.05 26.76
C VAL A 298 10.35 6.21 26.14
N ARG A 299 9.42 5.28 26.43
CA ARG A 299 8.03 5.33 25.93
C ARG A 299 7.33 6.61 26.37
N SER A 300 7.57 7.06 27.60
CA SER A 300 6.98 8.30 28.12
C SER A 300 7.48 9.54 27.36
N VAL A 301 8.78 9.63 27.03
CA VAL A 301 9.32 10.71 26.18
C VAL A 301 8.75 10.65 24.78
N ARG A 302 8.73 9.45 24.17
CA ARG A 302 8.14 9.20 22.84
C ARG A 302 6.70 9.69 22.77
N ASN A 303 5.86 9.29 23.72
CA ASN A 303 4.43 9.63 23.72
C ASN A 303 4.18 11.14 23.87
N GLU A 304 5.06 11.86 24.58
CA GLU A 304 4.99 13.32 24.68
C GLU A 304 5.62 14.06 23.48
N ASN A 305 6.56 13.41 22.80
CA ASN A 305 7.35 13.98 21.71
C ASN A 305 7.37 13.04 20.49
N PRO A 306 6.21 12.69 19.92
CA PRO A 306 6.10 11.62 18.93
C PRO A 306 6.80 11.93 17.60
N LYS A 307 7.18 13.20 17.38
CA LYS A 307 7.87 13.68 16.16
C LYS A 307 9.39 13.81 16.33
N VAL A 308 9.92 13.54 17.52
CA VAL A 308 11.36 13.67 17.78
C VAL A 308 12.02 12.33 17.52
N ASP A 309 13.00 12.31 16.62
CA ASP A 309 13.83 11.14 16.35
C ASP A 309 14.37 10.56 17.67
N PRO A 310 14.08 9.29 17.99
CA PRO A 310 14.54 8.63 19.21
C PRO A 310 16.07 8.60 19.37
N ARG A 311 16.80 8.61 18.26
CA ARG A 311 18.27 8.63 18.24
C ARG A 311 18.86 10.02 18.38
N SER A 312 18.02 11.07 18.33
CA SER A 312 18.49 12.44 18.48
C SER A 312 19.03 12.72 19.89
N THR A 313 20.01 13.62 19.97
CA THR A 313 20.53 14.09 21.26
C THR A 313 19.41 14.72 22.11
N SER A 314 18.43 15.38 21.49
CA SER A 314 17.27 15.95 22.19
C SER A 314 16.42 14.88 22.86
N PHE A 315 16.14 13.78 22.17
CA PHE A 315 15.32 12.69 22.71
C PHE A 315 16.06 11.97 23.84
N THR A 316 17.29 11.53 23.58
CA THR A 316 18.10 10.80 24.58
C THR A 316 18.36 11.64 25.83
N THR A 317 18.52 12.96 25.70
CA THR A 317 18.61 13.88 26.85
C THR A 317 17.29 13.94 27.63
N ALA A 318 16.16 14.07 26.94
CA ALA A 318 14.85 14.07 27.58
C ALA A 318 14.54 12.76 28.31
N VAL A 319 15.04 11.62 27.83
CA VAL A 319 14.93 10.33 28.53
C VAL A 319 15.79 10.33 29.79
N LYS A 320 17.06 10.75 29.69
CA LYS A 320 17.97 10.85 30.85
C LYS A 320 17.37 11.72 31.96
N ASP A 321 16.72 12.83 31.62
CA ASP A 321 16.09 13.73 32.59
C ASP A 321 14.94 13.07 33.40
N ARG A 322 14.35 11.98 32.91
CA ARG A 322 13.29 11.22 33.60
C ARG A 322 13.82 10.09 34.48
N LEU A 323 15.07 9.69 34.30
CA LEU A 323 15.68 8.60 35.05
C LEU A 323 16.17 9.06 36.43
N THR A 324 16.24 8.15 37.40
CA THR A 324 16.82 8.42 38.73
C THR A 324 18.34 8.57 38.63
N GLU A 325 19.00 9.26 39.58
CA GLU A 325 20.46 9.56 39.55
C GLU A 325 21.36 8.35 39.21
N ASN A 326 21.00 7.14 39.62
CA ASN A 326 21.77 5.93 39.32
C ASN A 326 21.67 5.47 37.85
N LEU A 327 20.55 5.78 37.17
CA LEU A 327 20.29 5.46 35.77
C LEU A 327 20.52 6.66 34.84
N GLN A 328 20.82 7.85 35.36
CA GLN A 328 21.21 9.01 34.55
C GLN A 328 22.60 8.85 33.91
N ASN A 329 23.46 8.00 34.47
CA ASN A 329 24.82 7.76 34.01
C ASN A 329 24.95 6.50 33.13
N LEU A 330 23.87 6.09 32.45
CA LEU A 330 23.91 5.00 31.47
C LEU A 330 24.99 5.30 30.40
N PRO A 331 25.72 4.26 29.92
CA PRO A 331 26.55 4.39 28.73
C PRO A 331 25.74 5.01 27.58
N GLU A 332 26.39 5.87 26.79
CA GLU A 332 25.71 6.55 25.67
C GLU A 332 25.18 5.55 24.64
N GLU A 333 25.94 4.49 24.38
CA GLU A 333 25.57 3.34 23.55
C GLU A 333 24.29 2.68 24.05
N ASP A 334 24.23 2.32 25.34
CA ASP A 334 23.04 1.70 25.93
C ASP A 334 21.81 2.61 25.87
N MET A 335 21.98 3.93 26.09
CA MET A 335 20.88 4.88 25.95
C MET A 335 20.38 4.96 24.50
N LEU A 336 21.30 4.96 23.53
CA LEU A 336 20.93 4.95 22.12
C LEU A 336 20.21 3.66 21.75
N ALA A 337 20.67 2.51 22.24
CA ALA A 337 20.01 1.22 22.05
C ALA A 337 18.59 1.19 22.62
N PHE A 338 18.41 1.63 23.87
CA PHE A 338 17.08 1.74 24.48
C PHE A 338 16.17 2.70 23.72
N ALA A 339 16.70 3.85 23.29
CA ALA A 339 15.92 4.83 22.54
C ALA A 339 15.55 4.32 21.14
N SER A 340 16.46 3.63 20.46
CA SER A 340 16.25 3.01 19.15
C SER A 340 15.16 1.93 19.23
N ALA A 341 15.29 1.00 20.16
CA ALA A 341 14.40 -0.16 20.26
C ALA A 341 13.00 0.18 20.81
N PHE A 342 12.90 1.09 21.78
CA PHE A 342 11.64 1.36 22.50
C PHE A 342 11.08 2.77 22.27
N GLY A 343 11.84 3.65 21.63
CA GLY A 343 11.46 5.04 21.36
C GLY A 343 10.84 5.22 19.97
N THR A 344 10.96 4.24 19.09
CA THR A 344 10.28 4.21 17.79
C THR A 344 8.76 4.06 17.99
N ASN A 345 7.97 4.78 17.18
CA ASN A 345 6.53 4.56 17.13
C ASN A 345 6.26 3.31 16.28
N GLY A 346 5.28 2.50 16.70
CA GLY A 346 4.98 1.21 16.08
C GLY A 346 4.38 1.28 14.67
N ILE A 347 3.99 2.48 14.24
CA ILE A 347 3.55 2.74 12.88
C ILE A 347 4.24 4.03 12.46
N ASN A 348 5.29 3.94 11.63
CA ASN A 348 5.94 5.07 10.98
C ASN A 348 5.58 5.16 9.48
N TYR A 349 4.34 4.80 9.14
CA TYR A 349 3.83 4.88 7.78
C TYR A 349 2.35 5.28 7.70
N ASN A 350 1.97 5.97 6.62
CA ASN A 350 0.58 6.06 6.17
C ASN A 350 0.23 4.81 5.36
N GLN A 351 -1.00 4.30 5.51
CA GLN A 351 -1.46 3.15 4.74
C GLN A 351 -2.65 3.52 3.85
N TYR A 352 -2.53 3.26 2.55
CA TYR A 352 -3.56 3.54 1.55
C TYR A 352 -4.02 2.24 0.89
N ARG A 353 -5.32 2.12 0.63
CA ARG A 353 -5.87 0.92 0.01
C ARG A 353 -5.65 0.94 -1.49
N VAL A 354 -5.03 -0.11 -2.01
CA VAL A 354 -5.01 -0.43 -3.44
C VAL A 354 -6.30 -1.14 -3.79
N VAL A 355 -6.96 -0.74 -4.87
CA VAL A 355 -8.18 -1.39 -5.34
C VAL A 355 -8.03 -1.78 -6.81
N CYS A 356 -8.43 -3.00 -7.15
CA CYS A 356 -8.57 -3.37 -8.56
C CYS A 356 -9.77 -2.64 -9.18
N THR A 357 -9.55 -1.91 -10.29
CA THR A 357 -10.60 -1.14 -10.99
C THR A 357 -10.94 -1.67 -12.39
N GLU A 358 -10.55 -2.91 -12.68
CA GLU A 358 -10.95 -3.63 -13.89
C GLU A 358 -11.59 -4.95 -13.49
N LEU A 359 -12.72 -5.31 -14.10
CA LEU A 359 -13.49 -6.48 -13.69
C LEU A 359 -12.73 -7.77 -14.04
N CYS A 360 -12.00 -8.30 -13.06
CA CYS A 360 -11.11 -9.45 -13.25
C CYS A 360 -11.73 -10.80 -12.85
N GLY A 361 -12.98 -10.84 -12.37
CA GLY A 361 -13.71 -12.08 -12.05
C GLY A 361 -14.51 -12.01 -10.75
N SER A 362 -14.89 -13.17 -10.20
CA SER A 362 -15.80 -13.26 -9.05
C SER A 362 -15.26 -12.66 -7.75
N GLY A 363 -13.95 -12.67 -7.55
CA GLY A 363 -13.28 -12.08 -6.40
C GLY A 363 -12.83 -10.63 -6.63
N HIS A 364 -13.25 -9.98 -7.72
CA HIS A 364 -12.84 -8.61 -8.06
C HIS A 364 -13.01 -7.62 -6.89
N GLY A 365 -14.15 -7.66 -6.18
CA GLY A 365 -14.41 -6.77 -5.04
C GLY A 365 -13.53 -7.03 -3.81
N ALA A 366 -12.84 -8.17 -3.76
CA ALA A 366 -11.89 -8.55 -2.71
C ALA A 366 -10.43 -8.40 -3.17
N MET A 367 -10.18 -7.98 -4.41
CA MET A 367 -8.83 -7.76 -4.93
C MET A 367 -8.30 -6.39 -4.47
N TYR A 368 -7.78 -6.35 -3.25
CA TYR A 368 -7.13 -5.19 -2.68
C TYR A 368 -5.75 -5.54 -2.12
N ALA A 369 -4.91 -4.52 -2.01
CA ALA A 369 -3.66 -4.56 -1.27
C ALA A 369 -3.53 -3.23 -0.52
N TYR A 370 -2.37 -2.98 0.07
CA TYR A 370 -2.07 -1.71 0.70
C TYR A 370 -0.78 -1.13 0.15
N VAL A 371 -0.71 0.20 0.11
CA VAL A 371 0.53 0.96 -0.01
C VAL A 371 0.87 1.47 1.37
N ARG A 372 2.08 1.20 1.86
CA ARG A 372 2.64 1.80 3.07
C ARG A 372 3.67 2.85 2.65
N VAL A 373 3.39 4.09 2.98
CA VAL A 373 4.27 5.25 2.76
C VAL A 373 4.96 5.55 4.08
N TYR A 374 6.23 5.19 4.20
CA TYR A 374 7.03 5.49 5.38
C TYR A 374 7.39 6.97 5.45
N ASP A 375 7.40 7.51 6.68
CA ASP A 375 7.67 8.93 6.94
C ASP A 375 9.08 9.36 6.49
N SER A 376 10.03 8.41 6.40
CA SER A 376 11.38 8.66 5.91
C SER A 376 11.99 7.40 5.29
N GLU A 377 13.10 7.59 4.56
CA GLU A 377 13.93 6.47 4.08
C GLU A 377 14.40 5.59 5.25
N GLN A 378 14.81 6.21 6.36
CA GLN A 378 15.25 5.50 7.55
C GLN A 378 14.16 4.60 8.13
N ASP A 379 12.93 5.10 8.26
CA ASP A 379 11.79 4.31 8.74
C ASP A 379 11.48 3.12 7.82
N TYR A 380 11.62 3.31 6.50
CA TYR A 380 11.49 2.23 5.52
C TYR A 380 12.55 1.15 5.71
N TYR A 381 13.82 1.53 5.93
CA TYR A 381 14.88 0.55 6.17
C TYR A 381 14.68 -0.18 7.50
N GLU A 382 14.35 0.54 8.57
CA GLU A 382 14.24 -0.05 9.92
C GLU A 382 13.00 -0.92 10.09
N THR A 383 11.89 -0.59 9.42
CA THR A 383 10.62 -1.29 9.60
C THR A 383 10.37 -2.37 8.55
N PHE A 384 10.97 -2.26 7.36
CA PHE A 384 10.76 -3.19 6.26
C PHE A 384 12.06 -3.84 5.80
N VAL A 385 13.04 -3.08 5.31
CA VAL A 385 14.21 -3.66 4.63
C VAL A 385 15.06 -4.51 5.58
N ASN A 386 15.55 -3.91 6.67
CA ASN A 386 16.49 -4.56 7.58
C ASN A 386 15.87 -5.78 8.29
N PRO A 387 14.64 -5.72 8.85
CA PRO A 387 14.01 -6.89 9.43
C PRO A 387 13.79 -8.00 8.40
N THR A 388 13.39 -7.66 7.16
CA THR A 388 13.20 -8.67 6.11
C THR A 388 14.51 -9.33 5.71
N ILE A 389 15.58 -8.56 5.50
CA ILE A 389 16.90 -9.11 5.15
C ILE A 389 17.44 -9.94 6.32
N PHE A 390 17.34 -9.44 7.56
CA PHE A 390 17.81 -10.18 8.73
C PHE A 390 17.06 -11.50 8.89
N ALA A 391 15.72 -11.47 8.82
CA ALA A 391 14.89 -12.67 8.90
C ALA A 391 15.28 -13.72 7.85
N ARG A 392 15.67 -13.26 6.66
CA ARG A 392 16.16 -14.14 5.61
C ARG A 392 17.58 -14.65 5.86
N ALA A 393 18.45 -13.79 6.37
CA ALA A 393 19.83 -14.13 6.68
C ALA A 393 19.96 -15.07 7.88
N ASN A 394 19.00 -15.05 8.81
CA ASN A 394 18.98 -15.81 10.05
C ASN A 394 17.62 -16.50 10.28
N PRO A 395 17.29 -17.51 9.46
CA PRO A 395 16.05 -18.26 9.63
C PRO A 395 16.06 -19.09 10.92
N PRO A 396 14.90 -19.34 11.56
CA PRO A 396 14.78 -20.26 12.67
C PRO A 396 15.26 -21.68 12.30
N ASP A 397 15.94 -22.35 13.23
CA ASP A 397 16.35 -23.76 13.06
C ASP A 397 15.14 -24.71 12.93
N ASP A 398 14.03 -24.37 13.58
CA ASP A 398 12.78 -25.13 13.49
C ASP A 398 12.05 -24.78 12.17
N PRO A 399 11.86 -25.74 11.25
CA PRO A 399 11.19 -25.49 9.98
C PRO A 399 9.72 -25.04 10.14
N VAL A 400 9.06 -25.38 11.26
CA VAL A 400 7.70 -24.91 11.58
C VAL A 400 7.72 -23.41 11.88
N LEU A 401 8.66 -22.95 12.71
CA LEU A 401 8.82 -21.52 13.01
C LEU A 401 9.26 -20.73 11.77
N GLN A 402 10.13 -21.30 10.94
CA GLN A 402 10.52 -20.70 9.67
C GLN A 402 9.31 -20.55 8.73
N GLY A 403 8.44 -21.55 8.63
CA GLY A 403 7.21 -21.46 7.85
C GLY A 403 6.23 -20.40 8.38
N ALA A 404 6.07 -20.32 9.71
CA ALA A 404 5.27 -19.30 10.36
C ALA A 404 5.78 -17.88 10.03
N GLN A 405 7.10 -17.67 10.13
CA GLN A 405 7.76 -16.41 9.80
C GLN A 405 7.51 -16.00 8.34
N ILE A 406 7.68 -16.93 7.40
CA ILE A 406 7.47 -16.68 5.96
C ILE A 406 6.01 -16.29 5.69
N LEU A 407 5.03 -17.01 6.27
CA LEU A 407 3.63 -16.67 6.08
C LEU A 407 3.28 -15.32 6.75
N ALA A 408 3.72 -15.09 7.99
CA ALA A 408 3.47 -13.85 8.72
C ALA A 408 4.06 -12.61 8.00
N SER A 409 5.20 -12.76 7.33
CA SER A 409 5.85 -11.68 6.58
C SER A 409 5.02 -11.17 5.38
N GLY A 410 4.07 -11.95 4.87
CA GLY A 410 3.30 -11.60 3.69
C GLY A 410 4.08 -11.73 2.37
N THR A 411 5.25 -12.38 2.39
CA THR A 411 6.10 -12.60 1.20
C THR A 411 5.31 -13.22 0.05
N TYR A 412 4.40 -14.15 0.34
CA TYR A 412 3.53 -14.76 -0.66
C TYR A 412 2.08 -14.27 -0.50
N PRO A 413 1.32 -14.09 -1.60
CA PRO A 413 -0.03 -13.53 -1.58
C PRO A 413 -1.11 -14.49 -1.03
N CYS A 414 -0.74 -15.39 -0.11
CA CYS A 414 -1.61 -16.38 0.50
C CYS A 414 -2.80 -15.73 1.23
N SER A 415 -2.55 -14.65 1.98
CA SER A 415 -3.53 -13.95 2.82
C SER A 415 -4.69 -13.32 2.06
N GLY A 416 -4.50 -12.98 0.77
CA GLY A 416 -5.56 -12.45 -0.08
C GLY A 416 -6.61 -13.51 -0.46
N CYS A 417 -6.23 -14.79 -0.45
CA CYS A 417 -7.09 -15.88 -0.85
C CYS A 417 -7.53 -16.77 0.31
N HIS A 418 -6.67 -16.99 1.29
CA HIS A 418 -6.88 -17.97 2.35
C HIS A 418 -7.24 -17.32 3.69
N LEU A 419 -8.06 -18.03 4.47
CA LEU A 419 -8.31 -17.74 5.89
C LEU A 419 -7.30 -18.50 6.74
N LEU A 420 -6.63 -17.80 7.65
CA LEU A 420 -5.73 -18.37 8.63
C LEU A 420 -5.63 -17.41 9.82
N GLN A 421 -6.13 -17.82 10.98
CA GLN A 421 -6.02 -17.05 12.21
C GLN A 421 -5.24 -17.85 13.25
N GLU A 422 -3.97 -17.51 13.43
CA GLU A 422 -3.07 -18.17 14.37
C GLU A 422 -2.36 -17.11 15.22
N SER A 423 -2.37 -17.33 16.53
CA SER A 423 -1.71 -16.47 17.51
C SER A 423 -0.99 -17.36 18.52
N GLY A 424 0.34 -17.38 18.46
CA GLY A 424 1.18 -18.32 19.21
C GLY A 424 2.48 -18.57 18.44
N ASP A 425 3.52 -19.07 19.10
CA ASP A 425 4.80 -19.43 18.47
C ASP A 425 5.67 -18.25 17.97
N GLY A 426 5.49 -17.05 18.53
CA GLY A 426 6.33 -15.89 18.23
C GLY A 426 5.90 -15.08 16.99
N PHE A 427 4.88 -15.54 16.26
CA PHE A 427 4.32 -14.85 15.09
C PHE A 427 2.79 -14.74 15.21
N THR A 428 2.22 -13.67 14.64
CA THR A 428 0.76 -13.48 14.56
C THR A 428 0.33 -13.50 13.10
N ILE A 429 -0.58 -14.40 12.75
CA ILE A 429 -1.17 -14.52 11.41
C ILE A 429 -2.67 -14.28 11.53
N ASP A 430 -3.19 -13.22 10.91
CA ASP A 430 -4.63 -12.91 10.87
C ASP A 430 -5.06 -12.62 9.42
N TRP A 431 -5.48 -13.66 8.72
CA TRP A 431 -5.89 -13.60 7.32
C TRP A 431 -7.39 -13.82 7.18
N GLY A 432 -8.03 -12.97 6.36
CA GLY A 432 -9.47 -12.97 6.09
C GLY A 432 -9.87 -13.44 4.68
N GLY A 433 -8.96 -14.06 3.91
CA GLY A 433 -9.22 -14.44 2.52
C GLY A 433 -10.28 -15.54 2.41
N LEU A 434 -11.27 -15.36 1.52
CA LEU A 434 -12.38 -16.32 1.32
C LEU A 434 -12.43 -16.91 -0.10
N THR A 435 -11.47 -16.55 -0.96
CA THR A 435 -11.41 -17.03 -2.35
C THR A 435 -10.95 -18.48 -2.42
N GLY A 436 -9.96 -18.83 -1.59
CA GLY A 436 -9.41 -20.16 -1.41
C GLY A 436 -9.95 -20.84 -0.14
N PRO A 437 -9.66 -22.14 0.05
CA PRO A 437 -10.04 -22.86 1.27
C PRO A 437 -9.35 -22.28 2.51
N ALA A 438 -10.01 -22.35 3.66
CA ALA A 438 -9.35 -22.04 4.94
C ALA A 438 -8.14 -22.96 5.16
N LEU A 439 -7.08 -22.41 5.77
CA LEU A 439 -5.84 -23.12 6.11
C LEU A 439 -5.79 -23.57 7.58
N GLU A 440 -6.65 -23.02 8.44
CA GLU A 440 -6.83 -23.52 9.81
C GLU A 440 -7.12 -25.03 9.79
N GLY A 441 -6.36 -25.84 10.54
CA GLY A 441 -6.53 -27.30 10.56
C GLY A 441 -6.21 -28.00 9.22
N VAL A 442 -5.44 -27.37 8.32
CA VAL A 442 -5.15 -27.95 6.99
C VAL A 442 -4.29 -29.21 7.08
N GLY A 443 -3.41 -29.32 8.07
CA GLY A 443 -2.58 -30.52 8.29
C GLY A 443 -3.44 -31.77 8.49
N GLU A 444 -4.47 -31.68 9.35
CA GLU A 444 -5.41 -32.78 9.57
C GLU A 444 -6.20 -33.12 8.31
N ARG A 445 -6.68 -32.11 7.57
CA ARG A 445 -7.41 -32.33 6.31
C ARG A 445 -6.53 -32.97 5.23
N ALA A 446 -5.25 -32.59 5.18
CA ALA A 446 -4.26 -33.17 4.28
C ALA A 446 -4.05 -34.65 4.62
N ALA A 447 -3.85 -34.98 5.90
CA ALA A 447 -3.57 -36.33 6.37
C ALA A 447 -4.76 -37.29 6.26
N THR A 448 -5.98 -36.77 6.36
CA THR A 448 -7.20 -37.59 6.34
C THR A 448 -7.86 -37.62 4.97
N ASN A 449 -8.68 -36.62 4.66
CA ASN A 449 -9.55 -36.61 3.49
C ASN A 449 -8.76 -36.53 2.19
N ARG A 450 -7.63 -35.82 2.18
CA ARG A 450 -6.86 -35.59 0.96
C ARG A 450 -5.96 -36.75 0.62
N SER A 451 -5.12 -37.19 1.55
CA SER A 451 -4.27 -38.37 1.35
C SER A 451 -5.06 -39.59 0.84
N ASN A 452 -6.24 -39.85 1.41
CA ASN A 452 -7.13 -40.92 0.94
C ASN A 452 -7.69 -40.72 -0.48
N SER A 453 -7.87 -39.47 -0.92
CA SER A 453 -8.44 -39.14 -2.24
C SER A 453 -7.39 -39.01 -3.35
N THR A 454 -6.17 -38.60 -3.01
CA THR A 454 -5.08 -38.33 -3.96
C THR A 454 -4.08 -39.48 -4.05
N GLY A 455 -3.96 -40.29 -2.98
CA GLY A 455 -2.94 -41.32 -2.83
C GLY A 455 -1.55 -40.78 -2.45
N LEU A 456 -1.43 -39.47 -2.18
CA LEU A 456 -0.21 -38.81 -1.73
C LEU A 456 -0.14 -38.79 -0.21
N ALA A 457 1.07 -38.71 0.35
CA ALA A 457 1.26 -38.35 1.74
C ALA A 457 0.81 -36.88 1.99
N PRO A 458 0.44 -36.49 3.22
CA PRO A 458 -0.03 -35.13 3.52
C PRO A 458 0.95 -34.04 3.08
N GLU A 459 2.25 -34.20 3.38
CA GLU A 459 3.31 -33.27 2.99
C GLU A 459 3.50 -33.18 1.47
N GLU A 460 3.42 -34.31 0.76
CA GLU A 460 3.53 -34.36 -0.70
C GLU A 460 2.35 -33.62 -1.35
N TYR A 461 1.15 -33.82 -0.81
CA TYR A 461 -0.06 -33.13 -1.26
C TYR A 461 0.05 -31.62 -1.06
N LEU A 462 0.47 -31.17 0.13
CA LEU A 462 0.61 -29.74 0.43
C LEU A 462 1.71 -29.10 -0.42
N PHE A 463 2.86 -29.74 -0.54
CA PHE A 463 3.98 -29.27 -1.37
C PHE A 463 3.57 -29.16 -2.84
N GLN A 464 2.94 -30.20 -3.38
CA GLN A 464 2.47 -30.17 -4.76
C GLN A 464 1.34 -29.15 -4.98
N SER A 465 0.52 -28.87 -3.96
CA SER A 465 -0.55 -27.86 -4.07
C SER A 465 -0.01 -26.43 -4.18
N LEU A 466 1.21 -26.15 -3.73
CA LEU A 466 1.85 -24.83 -3.91
C LEU A 466 2.24 -24.61 -5.38
N TYR A 467 2.88 -25.58 -6.00
CA TYR A 467 3.41 -25.44 -7.37
C TYR A 467 2.39 -25.82 -8.46
N ILE A 468 1.51 -26.81 -8.17
CA ILE A 468 0.52 -27.33 -9.12
C ILE A 468 -0.87 -27.40 -8.46
N PRO A 469 -1.43 -26.26 -8.00
CA PRO A 469 -2.73 -26.22 -7.32
C PRO A 469 -3.88 -26.81 -8.15
N GLY A 470 -3.78 -26.71 -9.49
CA GLY A 470 -4.76 -27.28 -10.41
C GLY A 470 -4.81 -28.81 -10.44
N ALA A 471 -3.81 -29.50 -9.90
CA ALA A 471 -3.78 -30.97 -9.84
C ALA A 471 -4.85 -31.52 -8.89
N TYR A 472 -5.12 -30.82 -7.79
CA TYR A 472 -6.04 -31.28 -6.74
C TYR A 472 -6.95 -30.16 -6.24
N LEU A 473 -8.11 -30.01 -6.89
CA LEU A 473 -9.09 -29.02 -6.48
C LEU A 473 -9.88 -29.45 -5.24
N VAL A 474 -9.95 -28.55 -4.27
CA VAL A 474 -10.83 -28.69 -3.10
C VAL A 474 -12.29 -28.54 -3.57
N PRO A 475 -13.20 -29.50 -3.25
CA PRO A 475 -14.60 -29.38 -3.63
C PRO A 475 -15.21 -28.07 -3.14
N GLY A 476 -15.90 -27.39 -4.05
CA GLY A 476 -16.47 -26.05 -3.79
C GLY A 476 -15.57 -24.89 -4.23
N PHE A 477 -14.31 -25.14 -4.58
CA PHE A 477 -13.37 -24.12 -5.04
C PHE A 477 -13.02 -24.28 -6.52
N ASN A 478 -12.75 -23.16 -7.18
CA ASN A 478 -12.31 -23.11 -8.58
C ASN A 478 -10.78 -23.17 -8.65
N ASN A 479 -10.24 -23.52 -9.82
CA ASN A 479 -8.80 -23.43 -10.10
C ASN A 479 -8.37 -21.96 -10.27
N LEU A 480 -8.13 -21.29 -9.14
CA LEU A 480 -7.79 -19.86 -9.08
C LEU A 480 -6.51 -19.57 -8.28
N MET A 481 -5.98 -20.56 -7.56
CA MET A 481 -4.70 -20.39 -6.86
C MET A 481 -3.58 -20.27 -7.89
N ASN A 482 -2.70 -19.30 -7.69
CA ASN A 482 -1.54 -19.07 -8.54
C ASN A 482 -0.59 -20.27 -8.50
N ASN A 483 -0.02 -20.64 -9.63
CA ASN A 483 1.08 -21.61 -9.67
C ASN A 483 2.35 -20.87 -9.26
N PHE A 484 2.91 -21.19 -8.10
CA PHE A 484 4.28 -20.78 -7.78
C PHE A 484 5.27 -21.55 -8.65
N GLN A 485 6.48 -21.03 -8.81
CA GLN A 485 7.56 -21.68 -9.57
C GLN A 485 8.89 -21.55 -8.81
N PHE A 486 9.82 -22.47 -9.05
CA PHE A 486 11.18 -22.42 -8.50
C PHE A 486 12.28 -22.56 -9.56
N GLY A 487 11.90 -22.76 -10.83
CA GLY A 487 12.84 -22.89 -11.94
C GLY A 487 13.48 -21.58 -12.42
N ASN A 488 12.86 -20.43 -12.13
CA ASN A 488 13.35 -19.11 -12.51
C ASN A 488 13.26 -18.13 -11.32
N PRO A 489 14.40 -17.77 -10.68
CA PRO A 489 14.45 -16.79 -9.60
C PRO A 489 13.88 -15.41 -9.95
N ASP A 490 14.08 -14.98 -11.21
CA ASP A 490 13.56 -13.71 -11.72
C ASP A 490 12.09 -13.80 -12.16
N GLY A 491 11.48 -14.97 -11.99
CA GLY A 491 10.13 -15.27 -12.45
C GLY A 491 9.06 -14.69 -11.54
N ASP A 492 7.93 -14.30 -12.11
CA ASP A 492 6.74 -13.98 -11.33
C ASP A 492 6.32 -15.18 -10.46
N LEU A 493 5.94 -14.93 -9.21
CA LEU A 493 5.55 -15.97 -8.25
C LEU A 493 6.66 -17.00 -8.00
N TYR A 494 7.92 -16.56 -8.05
CA TYR A 494 9.04 -17.37 -7.59
C TYR A 494 8.90 -17.71 -6.10
N MET A 495 9.05 -18.98 -5.78
CA MET A 495 9.05 -19.53 -4.42
C MET A 495 10.17 -20.57 -4.35
N PRO A 496 11.29 -20.30 -3.66
CA PRO A 496 12.34 -21.28 -3.48
C PRO A 496 11.82 -22.57 -2.84
N VAL A 497 12.43 -23.70 -3.19
CA VAL A 497 12.08 -25.02 -2.62
C VAL A 497 12.13 -25.02 -1.09
N ASN A 498 13.12 -24.34 -0.50
CA ASN A 498 13.27 -24.24 0.96
C ASN A 498 12.10 -23.50 1.61
N ASP A 499 11.60 -22.43 0.98
CA ASP A 499 10.43 -21.69 1.47
C ASP A 499 9.18 -22.57 1.42
N ALA A 500 8.97 -23.27 0.30
CA ALA A 500 7.84 -24.18 0.18
C ALA A 500 7.91 -25.29 1.24
N LYS A 501 9.09 -25.85 1.52
CA LYS A 501 9.27 -26.84 2.58
C LYS A 501 8.92 -26.29 3.96
N ALA A 502 9.42 -25.10 4.30
CA ALA A 502 9.13 -24.46 5.58
C ALA A 502 7.63 -24.14 5.72
N ILE A 503 7.01 -23.58 4.67
CA ILE A 503 5.56 -23.36 4.63
C ILE A 503 4.80 -24.67 4.83
N VAL A 504 5.17 -25.75 4.15
CA VAL A 504 4.52 -27.06 4.31
C VAL A 504 4.70 -27.59 5.72
N ALA A 505 5.89 -27.49 6.31
CA ALA A 505 6.13 -27.89 7.70
C ALA A 505 5.20 -27.17 8.68
N TYR A 506 5.02 -25.86 8.50
CA TYR A 506 4.04 -25.10 9.28
C TYR A 506 2.59 -25.51 9.00
N LEU A 507 2.16 -25.62 7.74
CA LEU A 507 0.80 -26.04 7.41
C LEU A 507 0.48 -27.45 7.94
N CYS A 508 1.48 -28.32 8.03
CA CYS A 508 1.38 -29.62 8.66
C CYS A 508 1.22 -29.54 10.19
N SER A 509 1.84 -28.54 10.85
CA SER A 509 1.69 -28.33 12.30
C SER A 509 0.29 -27.83 12.67
N LEU A 510 -0.44 -27.23 11.73
CA LEU A 510 -1.85 -26.83 11.87
C LEU A 510 -2.79 -28.06 11.91
N SER A 511 -2.71 -28.83 12.98
CA SER A 511 -3.50 -30.04 13.26
C SER A 511 -3.98 -30.01 14.70
N GLU A 512 -5.27 -30.30 14.94
CA GLU A 512 -5.82 -30.40 16.30
C GLU A 512 -5.30 -31.63 17.06
N SER A 513 -4.72 -32.62 16.36
CA SER A 513 -4.16 -33.83 16.97
C SER A 513 -2.65 -33.94 16.73
N SER A 514 -1.90 -34.35 17.75
CA SER A 514 -0.48 -34.64 17.67
C SER A 514 -0.14 -35.91 16.87
N GLU A 515 -1.16 -36.61 16.34
CA GLU A 515 -1.02 -37.88 15.62
C GLU A 515 -0.73 -37.69 14.12
N TYR A 516 -0.94 -36.48 13.57
CA TYR A 516 -0.87 -36.19 12.14
C TYR A 516 0.26 -35.23 11.73
N ALA A 517 1.38 -35.23 12.47
CA ALA A 517 2.57 -34.50 12.03
C ALA A 517 3.13 -35.12 10.73
N CYS A 518 3.38 -34.28 9.73
CA CYS A 518 3.99 -34.69 8.47
C CYS A 518 5.39 -35.27 8.67
N ASP A 519 5.79 -36.18 7.78
CA ASP A 519 7.14 -36.70 7.75
C ASP A 519 8.06 -35.73 7.01
N LEU A 520 8.87 -34.98 7.77
CA LEU A 520 9.79 -33.98 7.22
C LEU A 520 10.93 -34.62 6.40
N GLU A 521 11.35 -35.85 6.72
CA GLU A 521 12.35 -36.56 5.91
C GLU A 521 11.76 -36.96 4.56
N ASN A 522 10.48 -37.37 4.55
CA ASN A 522 9.77 -37.64 3.31
C ASN A 522 9.55 -36.36 2.48
N LEU A 523 9.21 -35.24 3.12
CA LEU A 523 9.10 -33.94 2.45
C LEU A 523 10.41 -33.54 1.76
N ASP A 524 11.55 -33.71 2.44
CA ASP A 524 12.87 -33.43 1.87
C ASP A 524 13.15 -34.30 0.64
N ALA A 525 12.90 -35.60 0.74
CA ALA A 525 13.09 -36.54 -0.37
C ALA A 525 12.17 -36.24 -1.55
N TYR A 526 10.90 -35.92 -1.28
CA TYR A 526 9.92 -35.57 -2.30
C TYR A 526 10.31 -34.28 -3.02
N ALA A 527 10.61 -33.21 -2.28
CA ALA A 527 11.03 -31.92 -2.82
C ALA A 527 12.29 -32.04 -3.70
N ALA A 528 13.27 -32.86 -3.31
CA ALA A 528 14.47 -33.09 -4.11
C ALA A 528 14.22 -33.83 -5.43
N SER A 529 13.12 -34.59 -5.52
CA SER A 529 12.71 -35.32 -6.72
C SER A 529 11.68 -34.58 -7.57
N PHE A 530 11.11 -33.49 -7.04
CA PHE A 530 10.06 -32.73 -7.67
C PHE A 530 10.63 -31.89 -8.82
N ILE A 531 9.97 -31.91 -9.97
CA ILE A 531 10.38 -31.18 -11.17
C ILE A 531 9.40 -30.03 -11.38
N ASP A 532 9.95 -28.83 -11.60
CA ASP A 532 9.14 -27.69 -12.02
C ASP A 532 8.76 -27.87 -13.50
N ASP A 533 7.52 -28.31 -13.73
CA ASP A 533 6.95 -28.52 -15.06
C ASP A 533 6.14 -27.29 -15.54
N ASN A 534 6.15 -26.17 -14.78
CA ASN A 534 5.38 -24.94 -15.09
C ASN A 534 6.02 -24.06 -16.17
#